data_AF-A0A831S045-F1
#
_entry.id   AF-A0A831S045-F1
#
_cell.length_a   1.000
_cell.length_b   1.000
_cell.length_c   1.000
_cell.angle_alpha   90.00
_cell.angle_beta   90.00
_cell.angle_gamma   90.00
#
_symmetry.space_group_name_H-M   'P 1'
#
loop_
_entity.id
_entity.type
_entity.pdbx_description
1 polymer ?
#
loop_
_entity_poly.entity_id
_entity_poly.type
_entity_poly.pdbx_seq_one_letter_code
_entity_poly.pdbx_strand_id
1 'polypeptide(L)'
;MIHTPEDFTSNADAQYRLDIHLEGGPDIAMDVHVAHQEPGTTGLRCDDIDVDSITHLRRLVELNLGDPELLERELSALAPVETN
;
A
#
# COMPACT_ATOMS: atom_id res chain seq x y z
N MET A 1 -3.16 2.73 -6.73
CA MET A 1 -3.01 1.91 -7.96
C MET A 1 -1.60 2.10 -8.48
N ILE A 2 -0.99 1.05 -9.04
CA ILE A 2 0.32 1.12 -9.69
C ILE A 2 0.18 0.90 -11.20
N HIS A 3 1.13 1.38 -12.00
CA HIS A 3 1.15 1.07 -13.43
C HIS A 3 1.44 -0.40 -13.65
N THR A 4 0.64 -1.04 -14.51
CA THR A 4 0.83 -2.44 -14.88
C THR A 4 1.87 -2.54 -15.99
N PRO A 5 3.00 -3.24 -15.80
CA PRO A 5 3.95 -3.53 -16.88
C PRO A 5 3.29 -4.36 -17.98
N GLU A 6 3.71 -4.18 -19.24
CA GLU A 6 3.12 -4.88 -20.40
C GLU A 6 3.18 -6.42 -20.27
N ASP A 7 4.20 -6.95 -19.60
CA ASP A 7 4.41 -8.39 -19.41
C ASP A 7 3.89 -8.93 -18.06
N PHE A 8 3.18 -8.12 -17.27
CA PHE A 8 2.68 -8.53 -15.97
C PHE A 8 1.34 -9.25 -16.07
N THR A 9 1.38 -10.58 -16.05
CA THR A 9 0.18 -11.40 -15.87
C THR A 9 -0.01 -11.67 -14.38
N SER A 10 -1.03 -11.05 -13.78
CA SER A 10 -1.33 -11.30 -12.37
C SER A 10 -2.08 -12.62 -12.19
N ASN A 11 -1.81 -13.29 -11.08
CA ASN A 11 -2.62 -14.38 -10.57
C ASN A 11 -3.28 -13.89 -9.28
N ALA A 12 -4.61 -13.87 -9.25
CA ALA A 12 -5.39 -13.35 -8.13
C ALA A 12 -5.14 -14.12 -6.82
N ASP A 13 -4.74 -15.39 -6.90
CA ASP A 13 -4.43 -16.24 -5.75
C ASP A 13 -2.94 -16.24 -5.37
N ALA A 14 -2.09 -15.50 -6.10
CA ALA A 14 -0.68 -15.38 -5.78
C ALA A 14 -0.42 -14.17 -4.90
N GLN A 15 0.37 -14.40 -3.85
CA GLN A 15 0.94 -13.33 -3.04
C GLN A 15 2.16 -12.75 -3.73
N TYR A 16 2.27 -11.43 -3.71
CA TYR A 16 3.38 -10.66 -4.24
C TYR A 16 4.04 -9.84 -3.12
N ARG A 17 5.30 -9.46 -3.33
CA ARG A 17 6.00 -8.48 -2.49
C ARG A 17 6.00 -7.14 -3.21
N LEU A 18 5.58 -6.10 -2.51
CA LEU A 18 5.68 -4.71 -2.96
C LEU A 18 6.80 -4.02 -2.18
N ASP A 19 7.82 -3.56 -2.89
CA ASP A 19 8.92 -2.76 -2.35
C ASP A 19 8.81 -1.33 -2.88
N ILE A 20 8.76 -0.36 -1.96
CA ILE A 20 8.71 1.06 -2.26
C ILE A 20 10.02 1.69 -1.82
N HIS A 21 10.82 2.11 -2.79
CA HIS A 21 12.09 2.77 -2.55
C HIS A 21 11.91 4.28 -2.46
N LEU A 22 12.26 4.86 -1.31
CA LEU A 22 12.18 6.30 -1.06
C LEU A 22 13.57 6.92 -1.15
N GLU A 23 13.72 7.99 -1.93
CA GLU A 23 15.01 8.69 -2.03
C GLU A 23 15.40 9.29 -0.67
N GLY A 24 16.54 8.86 -0.14
CA GLY A 24 17.03 9.32 1.16
C GLY A 24 16.21 8.84 2.38
N GLY A 25 15.29 7.91 2.16
CA GLY A 25 14.44 7.32 3.20
C GLY A 25 14.65 5.81 3.34
N PRO A 26 14.02 5.20 4.35
CA PRO A 26 13.95 3.76 4.48
C PRO A 26 13.01 3.16 3.42
N ASP A 27 13.32 1.93 2.98
CA ASP A 27 12.44 1.15 2.11
C ASP A 27 11.19 0.70 2.86
N ILE A 28 10.07 0.66 2.16
CA ILE A 28 8.80 0.12 2.67
C ILE A 28 8.53 -1.18 1.93
N ALA A 29 8.43 -2.29 2.64
CA ALA A 29 8.13 -3.59 2.06
C ALA A 29 6.83 -4.15 2.65
N MET A 30 5.98 -4.72 1.78
CA MET A 30 4.71 -5.31 2.21
C MET A 30 4.32 -6.48 1.31
N ASP A 31 3.57 -7.41 1.89
CA ASP A 31 2.97 -8.53 1.18
C ASP A 31 1.57 -8.13 0.69
N VAL A 32 1.30 -8.41 -0.59
CA VAL A 32 0.11 -7.93 -1.28
C VAL A 32 -0.50 -8.99 -2.18
N HIS A 33 -1.81 -8.88 -2.39
CA HIS A 33 -2.52 -9.56 -3.48
C HIS A 33 -3.08 -8.53 -4.45
N VAL A 34 -3.25 -8.96 -5.70
CA VAL A 34 -3.95 -8.15 -6.70
C VAL A 34 -5.43 -8.10 -6.34
N ALA A 35 -5.92 -6.90 -6.06
CA ALA A 35 -7.32 -6.66 -5.72
C ALA A 35 -8.20 -6.51 -6.96
N HIS A 36 -7.68 -5.83 -7.99
CA HIS A 36 -8.32 -5.65 -9.29
C HIS A 36 -7.29 -5.18 -10.31
N GLN A 37 -7.59 -5.38 -11.59
CA GLN A 37 -6.80 -4.85 -12.69
C GLN A 37 -7.70 -4.05 -13.62
N GLU A 38 -7.22 -2.88 -14.01
CA GLU A 38 -7.83 -2.00 -15.00
C GLU A 38 -6.84 -1.80 -16.15
N PRO A 39 -7.29 -1.30 -17.32
CA PRO A 39 -6.38 -1.04 -18.44
C PRO A 39 -5.22 -0.11 -18.05
N GLY A 40 -4.01 -0.67 -17.93
CA GLY A 40 -2.78 0.06 -17.58
C GLY A 40 -2.50 0.25 -16.09
N THR A 41 -3.39 -0.20 -15.20
CA THR A 41 -3.21 -0.08 -13.75
C THR A 41 -3.58 -1.35 -12.98
N THR A 42 -2.88 -1.61 -11.89
CA THR A 42 -3.14 -2.71 -10.97
C THR A 42 -3.41 -2.15 -9.58
N GLY A 43 -4.54 -2.55 -9.00
CA GLY A 43 -4.88 -2.33 -7.60
C GLY A 43 -4.28 -3.45 -6.75
N LEU A 44 -3.54 -3.07 -5.71
CA LEU A 44 -2.94 -3.99 -4.75
C LEU A 44 -3.64 -3.82 -3.40
N ARG A 45 -3.94 -4.94 -2.73
CA ARG A 45 -4.37 -4.95 -1.33
C ARG A 45 -3.18 -5.38 -0.49
N CYS A 46 -2.86 -4.60 0.55
CA CYS A 46 -1.89 -5.00 1.57
C CYS A 46 -2.50 -6.10 2.44
N ASP A 47 -1.83 -7.24 2.53
CA ASP A 47 -2.26 -8.34 3.40
C ASP A 47 -1.40 -8.41 4.66
N ASP A 48 -0.09 -8.16 4.55
CA ASP A 48 0.80 -8.08 5.70
C ASP A 48 1.90 -7.02 5.49
N ILE A 49 2.25 -6.29 6.55
CA ILE A 49 3.29 -5.27 6.54
C ILE A 49 3.95 -5.23 7.91
N ASP A 50 5.28 -5.18 7.94
CA ASP A 50 6.02 -5.11 9.19
C ASP A 50 5.91 -3.73 9.86
N VAL A 51 6.20 -3.68 11.16
CA VAL A 51 6.05 -2.47 11.99
C VAL A 51 6.92 -1.31 11.51
N ASP A 52 8.12 -1.59 10.99
CA ASP A 52 9.03 -0.54 10.52
C ASP A 52 8.48 0.05 9.21
N SER A 53 8.12 -0.82 8.26
CA SER A 53 7.51 -0.45 6.97
C SER A 53 6.20 0.35 7.13
N ILE A 54 5.28 -0.06 8.00
CA ILE A 54 4.02 0.69 8.21
C ILE A 54 4.25 2.04 8.90
N THR A 55 5.25 2.13 9.77
CA THR A 55 5.65 3.40 10.40
C THR A 55 6.18 4.38 9.36
N HIS A 56 7.02 3.90 8.45
CA HIS A 56 7.56 4.71 7.35
C HIS A 56 6.48 5.12 6.36
N LEU A 57 5.56 4.21 6.01
CA LEU A 57 4.42 4.52 5.14
C LEU A 57 3.53 5.59 5.76
N ARG A 58 3.18 5.47 7.05
CA ARG A 58 2.42 6.49 7.77
C ARG A 58 3.10 7.85 7.72
N ARG A 59 4.41 7.89 7.97
CA ARG A 59 5.19 9.13 7.94
C ARG A 59 5.22 9.75 6.53
N LEU A 60 5.35 8.92 5.50
CA LEU A 60 5.30 9.37 4.11
C LEU A 60 3.93 10.00 3.80
N VAL A 61 2.84 9.34 4.21
CA VAL A 61 1.48 9.83 4.02
C VAL A 61 1.28 11.16 4.76
N GLU A 62 1.72 11.28 6.02
CA GLU A 62 1.72 12.54 6.79
C GLU A 62 2.40 13.69 6.06
N LEU A 63 3.60 13.45 5.53
CA LEU A 63 4.39 14.46 4.83
C LEU A 63 3.72 14.92 3.53
N ASN A 64 3.02 14.02 2.84
CA ASN A 64 2.32 14.35 1.59
C ASN A 64 0.97 15.06 1.83
N LEU A 65 0.26 14.75 2.93
CA LEU A 65 -1.02 15.38 3.25
C LEU A 65 -0.86 16.77 3.86
N GLY A 66 0.25 17.05 4.56
CA GLY A 66 0.54 18.36 5.16
C GLY A 66 -0.40 18.76 6.31
N ASP A 67 -1.46 17.98 6.56
CA ASP A 67 -2.44 18.14 7.63
C ASP A 67 -2.63 16.80 8.37
N PRO A 68 -2.25 16.72 9.66
CA PRO A 68 -2.33 15.49 10.45
C PRO A 68 -3.76 14.99 10.68
N GLU A 69 -4.79 15.84 10.61
CA GLU A 69 -6.19 15.41 10.79
C GLU A 69 -6.69 14.55 9.61
N LEU A 70 -6.11 14.78 8.42
CA LEU A 70 -6.43 14.05 7.20
C LEU A 70 -5.80 12.65 7.18
N LEU A 71 -4.61 12.51 7.77
CA LEU A 71 -3.97 11.21 7.99
C LEU A 71 -4.80 10.30 8.90
N GLU A 72 -5.28 10.81 10.04
CA GLU A 72 -6.05 9.98 10.99
C GLU A 72 -7.31 9.39 10.37
N ARG A 73 -7.96 10.12 9.45
CA ARG A 73 -9.11 9.63 8.69
C ARG A 73 -8.75 8.51 7.72
N GLU A 74 -7.66 8.65 6.98
CA GLU A 74 -7.17 7.62 6.04
C GLU A 74 -6.71 6.36 6.77
N LEU A 75 -5.98 6.49 7.87
CA LEU A 75 -5.58 5.35 8.71
C LEU A 75 -6.78 4.63 9.32
N SER A 76 -7.80 5.39 9.77
CA SER A 76 -9.04 4.80 10.30
C SER A 76 -9.83 4.03 9.24
N ALA A 77 -9.68 4.39 7.95
CA ALA A 77 -10.30 3.67 6.84
C ALA A 77 -9.56 2.36 6.47
N LEU A 78 -8.30 2.22 6.89
CA LEU A 78 -7.48 1.01 6.68
C LEU A 78 -7.62 0.00 7.82
N ALA A 79 -8.06 0.43 9.01
CA ALA A 79 -8.38 -0.49 10.09
C ALA A 79 -9.67 -1.27 9.78
N PRO A 80 -9.74 -2.59 10.03
CA PRO A 80 -10.99 -3.32 9.89
C PRO A 80 -12.01 -2.69 10.82
N VAL A 81 -13.19 -2.32 10.29
CA VAL A 81 -14.35 -2.05 11.13
C VAL A 81 -14.65 -3.36 11.85
N GLU A 82 -14.23 -3.48 13.11
CA GLU A 82 -14.70 -4.52 14.00
C GLU A 82 -16.23 -4.41 14.05
N THR A 83 -16.87 -5.27 13.26
CA THR A 83 -18.33 -5.33 13.19
C THR A 83 -18.76 -6.18 14.36
N ASN A 84 -19.25 -5.52 15.41
CA ASN A 84 -19.96 -6.16 16.52
C ASN A 84 -21.33 -6.70 16.06
#